data_AF-A0A0J8U804-F1
#
_entry.id   AF-A0A0J8U804-F1
#
_cell.length_a   1.000
_cell.length_b   1.000
_cell.length_c   1.000
_cell.angle_alpha   90.00
_cell.angle_beta   90.00
_cell.angle_gamma   90.00
#
_symmetry.space_group_name_H-M   'P 1'
#
loop_
_entity.id
_entity.type
_entity.pdbx_description
1 polymer ?
#
loop_
_entity_poly.entity_id
_entity_poly.type
_entity_poly.pdbx_seq_one_letter_code
_entity_poly.pdbx_strand_id
1 'polypeptide(L)'
;MAKADRLQFCADDSDITSDFYAEEDATEVRVWDTEDCVLVAVSKNADGTWSYESSDYGPGSDTDTGAKYGSWREALDAFGYGDLA
;
A
#
# COMPACT_ATOMS: atom_id res chain seq x y z
N MET A 1 -5.63 -16.87 0.27
CA MET A 1 -5.27 -15.46 0.04
C MET A 1 -5.42 -15.19 -1.43
N ALA A 2 -6.07 -14.09 -1.80
CA ALA A 2 -6.11 -13.65 -3.19
C ALA A 2 -4.66 -13.37 -3.67
N LYS A 3 -4.38 -13.68 -4.94
CA LYS A 3 -3.04 -13.56 -5.49
C LYS A 3 -2.83 -12.11 -5.90
N ALA A 4 -1.85 -11.45 -5.31
CA ALA A 4 -1.50 -10.09 -5.71
C ALA A 4 -0.94 -10.09 -7.14
N ASP A 5 -1.35 -9.09 -7.92
CA ASP A 5 -1.07 -9.01 -9.36
C ASP A 5 -0.26 -7.75 -9.71
N ARG A 6 -0.49 -6.62 -9.02
CA ARG A 6 0.22 -5.37 -9.31
C ARG A 6 0.28 -4.40 -8.13
N LEU A 7 1.30 -3.54 -8.17
CA LEU A 7 1.40 -2.33 -7.36
C LEU A 7 0.89 -1.11 -8.13
N GLN A 8 0.27 -0.18 -7.41
CA GLN A 8 -0.08 1.15 -7.91
C GLN A 8 0.49 2.19 -6.94
N PHE A 9 1.17 3.20 -7.49
CA PHE A 9 1.67 4.35 -6.75
C PHE A 9 0.74 5.54 -6.98
N CYS A 10 0.32 6.18 -5.90
CA CYS A 10 -0.57 7.33 -5.94
C CYS A 10 0.06 8.53 -5.24
N ALA A 11 -0.11 9.72 -5.80
CA ALA A 11 0.16 11.00 -5.15
C ALA A 11 -1.11 11.85 -5.17
N ASP A 12 -1.65 12.17 -3.99
CA ASP A 12 -2.87 12.98 -3.83
C ASP A 12 -4.01 12.55 -4.80
N ASP A 13 -4.40 11.28 -4.73
CA ASP A 13 -5.41 10.62 -5.59
C ASP A 13 -5.04 10.44 -7.08
N SER A 14 -3.88 10.93 -7.52
CA SER A 14 -3.41 10.72 -8.89
C SER A 14 -2.57 9.45 -9.00
N ASP A 15 -2.91 8.58 -9.95
CA ASP A 15 -2.07 7.44 -10.30
C ASP A 15 -0.79 7.91 -11.01
N ILE A 16 0.34 7.70 -10.35
CA ILE A 16 1.68 8.05 -10.83
C ILE A 16 2.52 6.80 -11.10
N THR A 17 1.91 5.62 -11.21
CA THR A 17 2.62 4.33 -11.34
C THR A 17 3.58 4.28 -12.53
N SER A 18 3.31 5.06 -13.59
CA SER A 18 4.17 5.14 -14.78
C SER A 18 5.26 6.22 -14.68
N ASP A 19 5.29 7.00 -13.61
CA ASP A 19 6.24 8.10 -13.45
C ASP A 19 7.60 7.59 -12.98
N PHE A 20 8.67 8.26 -13.42
CA PHE A 20 10.03 7.84 -13.11
C PHE A 20 10.37 7.91 -11.61
N TYR A 21 9.75 8.84 -10.88
CA TYR A 21 9.96 9.06 -9.45
C TYR A 21 8.78 8.53 -8.60
N ALA A 22 7.95 7.64 -9.16
CA ALA A 22 6.72 7.17 -8.52
C ALA A 22 6.90 6.68 -7.08
N GLU A 23 7.97 5.90 -6.84
CA GLU A 23 8.24 5.34 -5.51
C GLU A 23 8.60 6.39 -4.44
N GLU A 24 9.22 7.49 -4.85
CA GLU A 24 9.67 8.56 -3.96
C GLU A 24 8.55 9.57 -3.70
N ASP A 25 7.75 9.86 -4.74
CA ASP A 25 6.68 10.86 -4.73
C ASP A 25 5.35 10.30 -4.21
N ALA A 26 5.19 8.98 -4.10
CA ALA A 26 3.96 8.37 -3.61
C ALA A 26 3.59 8.85 -2.21
N THR A 27 2.31 9.21 -2.06
CA THR A 27 1.63 9.44 -0.79
C THR A 27 0.73 8.26 -0.41
N GLU A 28 0.45 7.35 -1.35
CA GLU A 28 -0.27 6.11 -1.11
C GLU A 28 0.22 5.03 -2.07
N VAL A 29 0.30 3.78 -1.60
CA VAL A 29 0.64 2.61 -2.41
C VAL A 29 -0.44 1.54 -2.22
N ARG A 30 -0.96 1.03 -3.34
CA ARG A 30 -2.01 0.01 -3.36
C ARG A 30 -1.49 -1.29 -3.94
N VAL A 31 -1.87 -2.39 -3.31
CA VAL A 31 -1.71 -3.75 -3.83
C VAL A 31 -3.07 -4.20 -4.38
N TRP A 32 -3.09 -4.59 -5.65
CA TRP A 32 -4.28 -5.09 -6.32
C TRP A 32 -4.19 -6.59 -6.56
N ASP A 33 -5.33 -7.27 -6.52
CA ASP A 33 -5.43 -8.63 -7.03
C ASP A 33 -5.87 -8.68 -8.51
N THR A 34 -6.00 -9.91 -9.01
CA THR A 34 -6.43 -10.19 -10.39
C THR A 34 -7.90 -9.87 -10.68
N GLU A 35 -8.71 -9.59 -9.66
CA GLU A 35 -10.13 -9.25 -9.80
C GLU A 35 -10.36 -7.73 -9.73
N ASP A 36 -9.28 -6.94 -9.81
CA ASP A 36 -9.28 -5.48 -9.66
C ASP A 36 -9.85 -5.04 -8.29
N CYS A 37 -9.56 -5.80 -7.23
CA CYS A 37 -9.83 -5.41 -5.85
C CYS A 37 -8.54 -5.01 -5.12
N VAL A 38 -8.64 -4.00 -4.24
CA VAL A 38 -7.55 -3.55 -3.40
C VAL A 38 -7.37 -4.53 -2.25
N LEU A 39 -6.27 -5.27 -2.27
CA LEU A 39 -5.88 -6.17 -1.20
C LEU A 39 -5.45 -5.38 0.05
N VAL A 40 -4.62 -4.37 -0.16
CA VAL A 40 -4.20 -3.43 0.88
C VAL A 40 -3.76 -2.12 0.24
N ALA A 41 -4.07 -1.01 0.89
CA ALA A 41 -3.50 0.30 0.62
C ALA A 41 -2.78 0.80 1.87
N VAL A 42 -1.61 1.40 1.68
CA VAL A 42 -0.86 2.08 2.72
C VAL A 42 -0.65 3.54 2.34
N SER A 43 -0.86 4.45 3.29
CA SER A 43 -0.76 5.89 3.05
C SER A 43 0.34 6.52 3.91
N LYS A 44 0.90 7.61 3.40
CA LYS A 44 1.92 8.42 4.06
C LYS A 44 1.25 9.43 4.97
N ASN A 45 1.57 9.35 6.25
CA ASN A 45 1.13 10.26 7.29
C ASN A 45 1.85 11.61 7.22
N ALA A 46 1.29 12.62 7.89
CA ALA A 46 1.90 13.95 8.00
C ALA A 46 3.28 13.96 8.69
N ASP A 47 3.60 12.94 9.50
CA ASP A 47 4.91 12.76 10.13
C ASP A 47 5.92 12.01 9.23
N GLY A 48 5.53 11.67 8.01
CA GLY A 48 6.36 10.97 7.02
C GLY A 48 6.37 9.45 7.18
N THR A 49 5.71 8.89 8.21
CA THR A 49 5.55 7.44 8.37
C THR A 49 4.44 6.89 7.49
N TRP A 50 4.43 5.58 7.25
CA TRP A 50 3.41 4.89 6.47
C TRP A 50 2.52 4.05 7.38
N SER A 51 1.24 3.96 7.08
CA SER A 51 0.29 3.13 7.83
C SER A 51 -0.77 2.52 6.92
N TYR A 52 -1.54 1.58 7.44
CA TYR A 52 -2.72 1.05 6.76
C TYR A 52 -3.72 2.18 6.43
N GLU A 53 -4.25 2.17 5.21
CA GLU A 53 -5.30 3.09 4.77
C GLU A 53 -6.61 2.32 4.53
N SER A 54 -6.60 1.32 3.65
CA SER A 54 -7.82 0.62 3.24
C SER A 54 -7.57 -0.77 2.65
N SER A 55 -8.65 -1.53 2.49
CA SER A 55 -8.73 -2.82 1.81
C SER A 55 -10.18 -3.07 1.43
N ASP A 56 -10.44 -3.56 0.22
CA ASP A 56 -11.79 -3.96 -0.23
C ASP A 56 -12.29 -5.22 0.51
N TYR A 57 -11.38 -5.99 1.09
CA TYR A 57 -11.67 -7.17 1.91
C TYR A 57 -11.75 -6.87 3.41
N GLY A 58 -11.51 -5.60 3.78
CA GLY A 58 -11.35 -5.16 5.17
C GLY A 58 -9.99 -5.50 5.77
N PRO A 59 -9.67 -4.92 6.94
CA PRO A 59 -8.45 -5.27 7.66
C PRO A 59 -8.53 -6.73 8.11
N GLY A 60 -7.46 -7.49 7.93
CA GLY A 60 -7.36 -8.83 8.49
C GLY A 60 -7.54 -8.81 10.02
N SER A 61 -7.96 -9.93 10.60
CA SER A 61 -8.23 -10.04 12.04
C SER A 61 -7.04 -9.65 12.93
N ASP A 62 -5.83 -9.78 12.40
CA ASP A 62 -4.56 -9.52 13.09
C ASP A 62 -3.86 -8.26 12.54
N THR A 63 -4.52 -7.50 11.67
CA THR A 63 -4.00 -6.26 11.10
C THR A 63 -4.04 -5.15 12.15
N ASP A 64 -2.87 -4.75 12.65
CA ASP A 64 -2.75 -3.52 13.44
C ASP A 64 -2.82 -2.30 12.52
N THR A 65 -4.02 -1.75 12.34
CA THR A 65 -4.26 -0.56 11.52
C THR A 65 -3.67 0.72 12.10
N GLY A 66 -3.23 0.71 13.37
CA GLY A 66 -2.55 1.83 14.03
C GLY A 66 -1.04 1.79 13.91
N ALA A 67 -0.47 0.72 13.36
CA ALA A 67 0.97 0.58 13.18
C ALA A 67 1.51 1.60 12.17
N LYS A 68 2.73 2.10 12.47
CA LYS A 68 3.44 3.09 11.66
C LYS A 68 4.81 2.54 11.24
N TYR A 69 5.15 2.76 9.99
CA TYR A 69 6.34 2.21 9.34
C TYR A 69 7.19 3.34 8.73
N GLY A 70 8.51 3.13 8.59
CA GLY A 70 9.41 4.14 8.05
C GLY A 70 9.31 4.30 6.53
N SER A 71 8.78 3.29 5.84
CA SER A 71 8.58 3.29 4.38
C SER A 71 7.32 2.50 4.00
N TRP A 72 6.83 2.73 2.77
CA TRP A 72 5.73 1.94 2.21
C TRP A 72 6.12 0.45 2.08
N ARG A 73 7.39 0.16 1.81
CA ARG A 73 7.91 -1.21 1.69
C ARG A 73 7.76 -1.99 2.98
N GLU A 74 8.20 -1.39 4.09
CA GLU A 74 8.05 -1.96 5.43
C GLU A 74 6.57 -2.17 5.79
N ALA A 75 5.71 -1.22 5.40
CA ALA A 75 4.28 -1.34 5.63
C ALA A 75 3.69 -2.52 4.85
N LEU A 76 3.99 -2.67 3.56
CA LEU A 76 3.51 -3.79 2.75
C LEU A 76 4.05 -5.13 3.23
N ASP A 77 5.30 -5.20 3.68
CA ASP A 77 5.89 -6.41 4.27
C ASP A 77 5.12 -6.87 5.51
N ALA A 78 4.74 -5.93 6.40
CA ALA A 78 3.94 -6.23 7.57
C ALA A 78 2.55 -6.81 7.23
N PHE A 79 2.02 -6.52 6.04
CA PHE A 79 0.76 -7.09 5.54
C PHE A 79 0.94 -8.34 4.66
N GLY A 80 2.16 -8.85 4.52
CA GLY A 80 2.46 -10.07 3.77
C GLY A 80 2.68 -9.85 2.26
N TYR A 81 2.98 -8.63 1.85
CA TYR A 81 3.22 -8.24 0.45
C TYR A 81 4.66 -7.73 0.22
N GLY A 82 5.60 -8.08 1.09
CA GLY A 82 7.01 -7.66 0.98
C GLY A 82 7.71 -8.16 -0.30
N ASP A 83 7.27 -9.27 -0.88
CA ASP A 83 7.80 -9.79 -2.15
C ASP A 83 7.47 -8.91 -3.37
N LEU A 84 6.55 -7.95 -3.22
CA LEU A 84 6.22 -6.96 -4.25
C LEU A 84 7.03 -5.66 -4.11
N ALA A 85 7.71 -5.46 -2.98
CA ALA A 85 8.38 -4.22 -2.60
C ALA A 85 9.82 -4.11 -3.15
#